data_AF-A0A959JFE2-F1
#
_entry.id   AF-A0A959JFE2-F1
#
_cell.length_a   1.000
_cell.length_b   1.000
_cell.length_c   1.000
_cell.angle_alpha   90.00
_cell.angle_beta   90.00
_cell.angle_gamma   90.00
#
_symmetry.space_group_name_H-M   'P 1'
#
loop_
_entity.id
_entity.type
_entity.pdbx_description
1 polymer ?
#
loop_
_entity_poly.entity_id
_entity_poly.type
_entity_poly.pdbx_seq_one_letter_code
_entity_poly.pdbx_strand_id
1 'polypeptide(L)'
;APKPINATSAQKFDTEVPATVNYYVFTQYLIILGFTSWFLFNLSHFERPMQLILTTWILLSIANVGAIFERRTWVWLLEWVRYLFTAILIWMLPSPVWIEVSAIVFLIFSAIWFFSFRTFFRASGEVPGML
;
A
#
# COMPACT_ATOMS: atom_id res chain seq x y z
N ALA A 1 -1.11 31.45 36.25
CA ALA A 1 -1.00 31.93 34.86
C ALA A 1 -0.58 30.77 33.97
N PRO A 2 -1.12 30.61 32.75
CA PRO A 2 -0.67 29.56 31.84
C PRO A 2 0.75 29.89 31.33
N LYS A 3 1.61 28.88 31.23
CA LYS A 3 3.00 29.04 30.77
C LYS A 3 3.05 29.44 29.29
N PRO A 4 3.87 30.43 28.90
CA PRO A 4 4.02 30.84 27.50
C PRO A 4 4.71 29.73 26.68
N ILE A 5 4.08 29.36 25.57
CA ILE A 5 4.64 28.44 24.57
C ILE A 5 5.66 29.20 23.71
N ASN A 6 6.94 28.83 23.82
CA ASN A 6 8.01 29.34 22.98
C ASN A 6 7.94 28.68 21.60
N ALA A 7 8.00 29.46 20.52
CA ALA A 7 8.07 28.96 19.13
C ALA A 7 9.26 28.01 18.89
N THR A 8 10.27 28.03 19.75
CA THR A 8 11.46 27.17 19.72
C THR A 8 11.21 25.74 20.22
N SER A 9 10.09 25.47 20.91
CA SER A 9 9.71 24.10 21.32
C SER A 9 8.72 23.43 20.37
N ALA A 10 8.37 24.10 19.27
CA ALA A 10 7.70 23.45 18.14
C ALA A 10 8.77 22.67 17.37
N GLN A 11 9.15 21.51 17.91
CA GLN A 11 9.87 20.51 17.12
C GLN A 11 8.93 20.14 15.97
N LYS A 12 9.13 20.80 14.82
CA LYS A 12 8.38 20.52 13.59
C LYS A 12 8.48 19.02 13.39
N PHE A 13 7.34 18.33 13.24
CA PHE A 13 7.28 16.88 13.06
C PHE A 13 8.08 16.49 11.82
N ASP A 14 9.40 16.36 11.98
CA ASP A 14 10.33 15.93 10.94
C ASP A 14 10.24 14.42 10.91
N THR A 15 9.17 13.95 10.27
CA THR A 15 8.96 12.52 10.09
C THR A 15 9.83 12.14 8.91
N GLU A 16 11.13 11.90 9.15
CA GLU A 16 12.10 11.49 8.12
C GLU A 16 11.67 10.14 7.54
N VAL A 17 10.71 10.14 6.62
CA VAL A 17 10.34 8.96 5.82
C VAL A 17 11.42 8.85 4.76
N PRO A 18 12.14 7.71 4.68
CA PRO A 18 13.16 7.51 3.67
C PRO A 18 12.55 7.78 2.29
N ALA A 19 13.24 8.56 1.46
CA ALA A 19 12.75 8.92 0.12
C ALA A 19 12.33 7.68 -0.69
N THR A 20 13.03 6.55 -0.48
CA THR A 20 12.72 5.23 -1.05
C THR A 20 11.29 4.75 -0.76
N VAL A 21 10.78 4.96 0.46
CA VAL A 21 9.40 4.58 0.84
C VAL A 21 8.40 5.50 0.15
N ASN A 22 8.68 6.81 0.07
CA ASN A 22 7.82 7.75 -0.65
C ASN A 22 7.71 7.40 -2.13
N TYR A 23 8.82 7.08 -2.80
CA TYR A 23 8.80 6.66 -4.20
C TYR A 23 8.05 5.33 -4.41
N TYR A 24 8.22 4.37 -3.51
CA TYR A 24 7.45 3.12 -3.55
C TYR A 24 5.96 3.41 -3.47
N VAL A 25 5.52 4.15 -2.45
CA VAL A 25 4.10 4.45 -2.24
C VAL A 25 3.51 5.24 -3.40
N PHE A 26 4.24 6.25 -3.90
CA PHE A 26 3.84 7.03 -5.06
C PHE A 26 3.63 6.16 -6.31
N THR A 27 4.58 5.25 -6.57
CA THR A 27 4.49 4.32 -7.70
C THR A 27 3.29 3.39 -7.57
N GLN A 28 3.08 2.80 -6.38
CA GLN A 28 1.93 1.95 -6.09
C GLN A 28 0.61 2.71 -6.29
N TYR A 29 0.55 3.95 -5.80
CA TYR A 29 -0.63 4.80 -5.94
C TYR A 29 -0.96 5.11 -7.40
N LEU A 30 0.02 5.46 -8.23
CA LEU A 30 -0.19 5.70 -9.66
C LEU A 30 -0.74 4.47 -10.38
N ILE A 31 -0.24 3.28 -10.05
CA ILE A 31 -0.70 2.02 -10.63
C ILE A 31 -2.14 1.73 -10.21
N ILE A 32 -2.46 1.89 -8.92
CA ILE A 32 -3.83 1.72 -8.40
C ILE A 32 -4.78 2.72 -9.07
N LEU A 33 -4.35 3.98 -9.25
CA LEU A 33 -5.14 5.01 -9.90
C LEU A 33 -5.42 4.68 -11.38
N GLY A 34 -4.39 4.25 -12.11
CA GLY A 34 -4.52 3.84 -13.51
C GLY A 34 -5.45 2.63 -13.65
N PHE A 35 -5.28 1.61 -12.82
CA PHE A 35 -6.15 0.44 -12.79
C PHE A 35 -7.59 0.79 -12.42
N THR A 36 -7.79 1.63 -11.40
CA THR A 36 -9.11 2.09 -10.97
C THR A 36 -9.82 2.85 -12.09
N SER A 37 -9.10 3.72 -12.80
CA SER A 37 -9.65 4.45 -13.93
C SER A 37 -10.09 3.51 -15.06
N TRP A 38 -9.25 2.52 -15.40
CA TRP A 38 -9.60 1.49 -16.37
C TRP A 38 -10.82 0.67 -15.93
N PHE A 39 -10.86 0.24 -14.66
CA PHE A 39 -11.98 -0.50 -14.09
C PHE A 39 -13.29 0.30 -14.16
N LEU A 40 -13.26 1.58 -13.78
CA LEU A 40 -14.45 2.44 -13.79
C LEU A 40 -14.96 2.69 -15.21
N PHE A 41 -14.08 2.85 -16.20
CA PHE A 41 -14.51 2.97 -17.61
C PHE A 41 -15.04 1.66 -18.21
N ASN A 42 -14.62 0.51 -17.68
CA ASN A 42 -15.08 -0.80 -18.12
C ASN A 42 -16.13 -1.42 -17.18
N LEU A 43 -16.67 -0.65 -16.23
CA LEU A 43 -17.51 -1.16 -15.15
C LEU A 43 -18.71 -1.97 -15.66
N SER A 44 -19.34 -1.54 -16.76
CA SER A 44 -20.48 -2.19 -17.39
C SER A 44 -20.18 -3.57 -17.99
N HIS A 45 -18.90 -3.91 -18.22
CA HIS A 45 -18.47 -5.19 -18.77
C HIS A 45 -18.27 -6.26 -17.69
N PHE A 46 -18.28 -5.89 -16.42
CA PHE A 46 -18.08 -6.81 -15.30
C PHE A 46 -19.42 -7.20 -14.66
N GLU A 47 -19.53 -8.47 -14.29
CA GLU A 47 -20.64 -8.92 -13.46
C GLU A 47 -20.58 -8.32 -12.05
N ARG A 48 -21.73 -8.15 -11.39
CA ARG A 48 -21.83 -7.55 -10.05
C ARG A 48 -20.88 -8.16 -9.01
N PRO A 49 -20.70 -9.50 -8.91
CA PRO A 49 -19.74 -10.08 -7.97
C PRO A 49 -18.30 -9.63 -8.26
N MET A 50 -17.90 -9.60 -9.53
CA MET A 50 -16.56 -9.16 -9.92
C MET A 50 -16.34 -7.68 -9.62
N GLN A 51 -17.35 -6.83 -9.84
CA GLN A 51 -17.29 -5.41 -9.46
C GLN A 51 -17.02 -5.23 -7.96
N LEU A 52 -17.69 -6.01 -7.10
CA LEU A 52 -17.47 -5.97 -5.65
C LEU A 52 -16.07 -6.44 -5.24
N ILE A 53 -15.57 -7.52 -5.86
CA ILE A 53 -14.22 -8.03 -5.57
C ILE A 53 -13.17 -6.99 -5.99
N LEU A 54 -13.26 -6.45 -7.21
CA LEU A 54 -12.34 -5.44 -7.72
C LEU A 54 -12.37 -4.16 -6.87
N THR A 55 -13.56 -3.70 -6.50
CA THR A 55 -13.72 -2.53 -5.61
C THR A 55 -13.07 -2.77 -4.26
N THR A 56 -13.28 -3.96 -3.67
CA THR A 56 -12.67 -4.33 -2.38
C THR A 56 -11.15 -4.33 -2.47
N TRP A 57 -10.60 -4.88 -3.55
CA TRP A 57 -9.16 -4.91 -3.79
C TRP A 57 -8.56 -3.51 -3.97
N ILE A 58 -9.26 -2.61 -4.69
CA ILE A 58 -8.86 -1.20 -4.83
C ILE A 58 -8.84 -0.51 -3.46
N LEU A 59 -9.92 -0.64 -2.68
CA LEU A 59 -10.01 -0.04 -1.35
C LEU A 59 -8.93 -0.56 -0.40
N LEU A 60 -8.68 -1.87 -0.40
CA LEU A 60 -7.62 -2.49 0.39
C LEU A 60 -6.25 -1.91 -0.02
N SER A 61 -6.02 -1.74 -1.32
CA SER A 61 -4.75 -1.21 -1.84
C SER A 61 -4.53 0.26 -1.48
N ILE A 62 -5.57 1.09 -1.53
CA ILE A 62 -5.50 2.50 -1.10
C ILE A 62 -5.28 2.58 0.42
N ALA A 63 -5.99 1.78 1.20
CA ALA A 63 -5.81 1.71 2.64
C ALA A 63 -4.39 1.27 3.01
N ASN A 64 -3.82 0.31 2.29
CA ASN A 64 -2.43 -0.12 2.46
C ASN A 64 -1.44 1.03 2.24
N VAL A 65 -1.60 1.77 1.14
CA VAL A 65 -0.79 2.96 0.82
C VAL A 65 -0.87 4.00 1.94
N GLY A 66 -2.07 4.31 2.43
CA GLY A 66 -2.25 5.23 3.56
C GLY A 66 -1.60 4.72 4.85
N ALA A 67 -1.74 3.44 5.16
CA ALA A 67 -1.16 2.82 6.34
C ALA A 67 0.39 2.80 6.30
N ILE A 68 0.99 2.70 5.10
CA ILE A 68 2.45 2.84 4.90
C ILE A 68 2.90 4.25 5.28
N PHE A 69 2.18 5.30 4.86
CA PHE A 69 2.50 6.68 5.24
C PHE A 69 2.41 6.91 6.75
N GLU A 70 1.43 6.29 7.40
CA GLU A 70 1.28 6.32 8.86
C GLU A 70 2.26 5.41 9.61
N ARG A 71 3.18 4.72 8.90
CA ARG A 71 4.16 3.76 9.46
C ARG A 71 3.53 2.67 10.34
N ARG A 72 2.32 2.25 10.01
CA ARG A 72 1.58 1.29 10.83
C ARG A 72 2.24 -0.10 10.77
N THR A 73 2.33 -0.79 11.90
CA THR A 73 2.99 -2.11 11.99
C THR A 73 2.21 -3.24 11.28
N TRP A 74 0.88 -3.14 11.24
CA TRP A 74 -0.02 -4.10 10.56
C TRP A 74 0.04 -4.04 9.03
N VAL A 75 0.69 -3.03 8.46
CA VAL A 75 0.97 -2.91 7.01
C VAL A 75 1.68 -4.15 6.47
N TRP A 76 2.59 -4.72 7.27
CA TRP A 76 3.32 -5.90 6.86
C TRP A 76 2.39 -7.06 6.51
N LEU A 77 1.39 -7.33 7.38
CA LEU A 77 0.40 -8.38 7.13
C LEU A 77 -0.50 -8.01 5.96
N LEU A 78 -0.91 -6.74 5.86
CA LEU A 78 -1.84 -6.27 4.84
C LEU A 78 -1.23 -6.30 3.44
N GLU A 79 0.08 -6.05 3.29
CA GLU A 79 0.83 -6.22 2.03
C GLU A 79 0.82 -7.69 1.55
N TRP A 80 1.04 -8.65 2.46
CA TRP A 80 0.96 -10.08 2.10
C TRP A 80 -0.44 -10.50 1.68
N VAL A 81 -1.46 -10.06 2.42
CA VAL A 81 -2.86 -10.29 2.04
C VAL A 81 -3.14 -9.67 0.68
N ARG A 82 -2.66 -8.46 0.42
CA ARG A 82 -2.81 -7.78 -0.87
C ARG A 82 -2.17 -8.57 -2.00
N TYR A 83 -0.93 -9.06 -1.84
CA TYR A 83 -0.27 -9.86 -2.89
C TYR A 83 -1.00 -11.16 -3.20
N LEU A 84 -1.43 -11.88 -2.16
CA LEU A 84 -2.21 -13.10 -2.34
C LEU A 84 -3.54 -12.80 -3.04
N PHE A 85 -4.22 -11.72 -2.65
CA PHE A 85 -5.47 -11.32 -3.29
C PHE A 85 -5.26 -10.91 -4.76
N THR A 86 -4.18 -10.17 -5.06
CA THR A 86 -3.83 -9.84 -6.45
C THR A 86 -3.56 -11.10 -7.28
N ALA A 87 -2.84 -12.09 -6.73
CA ALA A 87 -2.56 -13.33 -7.44
C ALA A 87 -3.85 -14.12 -7.76
N ILE A 88 -4.80 -14.17 -6.80
CA ILE A 88 -6.11 -14.78 -7.02
C ILE A 88 -6.89 -14.03 -8.10
N LEU A 89 -6.86 -12.70 -8.10
CA LEU A 89 -7.53 -11.88 -9.11
C LEU A 89 -7.00 -12.13 -10.52
N ILE A 90 -5.67 -12.22 -10.68
CA ILE A 90 -5.04 -12.54 -11.97
C ILE A 90 -5.54 -13.90 -12.47
N TRP A 91 -5.65 -14.89 -11.59
CA TRP A 91 -6.12 -16.23 -11.96
C TRP A 91 -7.61 -16.27 -12.32
N MET A 92 -8.44 -15.43 -11.69
CA MET A 92 -9.88 -15.40 -11.95
C MET A 92 -10.27 -14.60 -13.20
N LEU A 93 -9.48 -13.60 -13.59
CA LEU A 93 -9.79 -12.74 -14.72
C LEU A 93 -9.24 -13.34 -16.02
N PRO A 94 -10.08 -13.63 -17.02
CA PRO A 94 -9.59 -14.03 -18.33
C PRO A 94 -8.81 -12.86 -18.92
N SER A 95 -7.48 -13.00 -18.96
CA SER A 95 -6.59 -11.95 -19.43
C SER A 95 -5.54 -12.52 -20.38
N PRO A 96 -5.01 -11.72 -21.32
CA PRO A 96 -3.89 -12.14 -22.14
C PRO A 96 -2.65 -12.41 -21.26
N VAL A 97 -1.86 -13.41 -21.64
CA VAL A 97 -0.62 -13.82 -20.93
C VAL A 97 0.33 -12.64 -20.64
N TRP A 98 0.39 -11.63 -21.51
CA TRP A 98 1.24 -10.46 -21.28
C TRP A 98 0.79 -9.61 -20.08
N ILE A 99 -0.52 -9.55 -19.77
CA ILE A 99 -1.04 -8.88 -18.57
C ILE A 99 -0.63 -9.67 -17.33
N GLU A 100 -0.79 -10.98 -17.36
CA GLU A 100 -0.43 -11.87 -16.26
C GLU A 100 1.06 -11.77 -15.94
N VAL A 101 1.92 -11.84 -16.97
CA VAL A 101 3.38 -11.70 -16.82
C VAL A 101 3.73 -10.31 -16.28
N SER A 102 3.10 -9.25 -16.79
CA SER A 102 3.34 -7.88 -16.31
C SER A 102 2.95 -7.72 -14.84
N ALA A 103 1.82 -8.30 -14.44
CA ALA A 103 1.35 -8.29 -13.06
C ALA A 103 2.26 -9.11 -12.13
N ILE A 104 2.74 -10.27 -12.57
CA ILE A 104 3.71 -11.08 -11.80
C ILE A 104 5.04 -10.34 -11.64
N VAL A 105 5.58 -9.74 -12.71
CA VAL A 105 6.80 -8.93 -12.66
C VAL A 105 6.61 -7.76 -11.70
N PHE A 106 5.46 -7.08 -11.75
CA PHE A 106 5.11 -6.02 -10.81
C PHE A 106 5.05 -6.52 -9.37
N LEU A 107 4.42 -7.66 -9.10
CA LEU A 107 4.36 -8.25 -7.75
C LEU A 107 5.74 -8.60 -7.21
N ILE A 108 6.60 -9.21 -8.02
CA ILE A 108 7.97 -9.56 -7.64
C ILE A 108 8.78 -8.30 -7.37
N PHE A 109 8.70 -7.31 -8.27
CA PHE A 109 9.39 -6.03 -8.11
C PHE A 109 8.92 -5.29 -6.86
N SER A 110 7.60 -5.24 -6.64
CA SER A 110 6.98 -4.65 -5.46
C SER A 110 7.44 -5.34 -4.18
N ALA A 111 7.47 -6.69 -4.17
CA ALA A 111 7.92 -7.46 -3.02
C ALA A 111 9.41 -7.23 -2.73
N ILE A 112 10.28 -7.27 -3.74
CA ILE A 112 11.72 -6.98 -3.58
C ILE A 112 11.94 -5.58 -3.00
N TRP A 113 11.25 -4.58 -3.56
CA TRP A 113 11.34 -3.21 -3.05
C TRP A 113 10.81 -3.16 -1.62
N PHE A 114 9.69 -3.81 -1.31
CA PHE A 114 9.13 -3.92 0.04
C PHE A 114 10.10 -4.52 1.07
N PHE A 115 10.82 -5.57 0.68
CA PHE A 115 11.83 -6.19 1.54
C PHE A 115 13.01 -5.26 1.86
N SER A 116 13.32 -4.28 1.00
CA SER A 116 14.42 -3.33 1.24
C SER A 116 14.18 -2.40 2.43
N PHE A 117 12.92 -2.15 2.80
CA PHE A 117 12.53 -1.26 3.90
C PHE A 117 11.85 -1.98 5.08
N ARG A 118 11.93 -3.31 5.13
CA ARG A 118 11.41 -4.13 6.25
C ARG A 118 11.99 -3.75 7.62
N THR A 119 13.20 -3.23 7.67
CA THR A 119 13.89 -2.81 8.90
C THR A 119 13.30 -1.53 9.47
N PHE A 120 12.64 -0.71 8.64
CA PHE A 120 12.05 0.56 9.04
C PHE A 120 10.78 0.39 9.89
N PHE A 121 9.96 -0.62 9.60
CA PHE A 121 8.71 -0.89 10.33
C PHE A 121 8.92 -1.68 11.64
N ARG A 122 10.06 -2.39 11.78
CA ARG A 122 10.39 -3.14 13.01
C ARG A 122 10.83 -2.24 14.16
N ALA A 123 11.46 -1.08 13.89
CA ALA A 123 11.96 -0.17 14.91
C ALA A 123 10.86 0.51 15.76
N SER A 124 9.62 0.56 15.26
CA SER A 124 8.46 1.11 15.97
C SER A 124 7.69 0.07 16.83
N GLY A 125 8.14 -1.19 16.84
CA GLY A 125 7.47 -2.31 17.53
C GLY A 125 8.05 -2.67 18.90
N GLU A 126 9.20 -2.12 19.30
CA GLU A 126 9.82 -2.41 20.59
C GLU A 126 9.61 -1.28 21.60
N VAL A 127 8.43 -1.24 22.20
CA VAL A 127 8.33 -1.02 23.65
C VAL A 127 7.32 -2.04 24.18
N PRO A 128 7.73 -3.30 24.42
CA PRO A 128 7.05 -4.11 25.42
C PRO A 128 7.24 -3.33 26.73
N GLY A 129 6.14 -2.87 27.31
CA GLY A 129 6.16 -2.15 28.57
C GLY A 129 7.04 -2.87 29.58
N MET A 130 8.10 -2.19 30.02
CA MET A 130 8.73 -2.50 31.29
C MET A 130 7.70 -2.16 32.37
N LEU A 131 7.00 -3.20 32.82
CA LEU A 131 6.43 -3.29 34.16
C LEU A 131 7.17 -4.40 34.89
#